data_AF-A0A7J2MWI1-F1
#
_entry.id   AF-A0A7J2MWI1-F1
#
_cell.length_a   1.000
_cell.length_b   1.000
_cell.length_c   1.000
_cell.angle_alpha   90.00
_cell.angle_beta   90.00
_cell.angle_gamma   90.00
#
_symmetry.space_group_name_H-M   'P 1'
#
loop_
_entity.id
_entity.type
_entity.pdbx_description
1 polymer ?
#
loop_
_entity_poly.entity_id
_entity_poly.type
_entity_poly.pdbx_seq_one_letter_code
_entity_poly.pdbx_strand_id
1 'polypeptide(L)'
;VRRFLGDCREVVEKEEIKGVDRIIMNLPKTADNFLDVAFGICKKGTTVHFYYFLKEEELFWKGEEIIKENAGKFNRRVKFLEERKCGELAPHVYRVVIDFQIL
;
A
#
# COMPACT_ATOMS: atom_id res chain seq x y z
N VAL A 1 -2.07 -7.05 -21.73
CA VAL A 1 -1.41 -6.36 -20.59
C VAL A 1 -0.69 -5.13 -21.12
N ARG A 2 -1.00 -3.94 -20.60
CA ARG A 2 -0.24 -2.71 -20.89
C ARG A 2 0.97 -2.64 -19.95
N ARG A 3 2.11 -2.15 -20.44
CA ARG A 3 3.35 -2.04 -19.68
C ARG A 3 3.89 -0.63 -19.87
N PHE A 4 4.37 -0.03 -18.79
CA PHE A 4 4.92 1.30 -18.77
C PHE A 4 6.32 1.24 -18.16
N LEU A 5 7.25 2.02 -18.70
CA LEU A 5 8.60 2.20 -18.16
C LEU A 5 8.66 3.61 -17.58
N GLY A 6 8.84 3.72 -16.27
CA GLY A 6 8.93 5.00 -15.57
C GLY A 6 8.58 4.90 -14.09
N ASP A 7 8.65 6.04 -13.39
CA ASP A 7 8.14 6.17 -12.03
C ASP A 7 6.61 5.99 -12.05
N CYS A 8 6.06 5.24 -11.09
CA CYS A 8 4.62 4.99 -11.06
C CYS A 8 3.80 6.28 -10.87
N ARG A 9 4.33 7.28 -10.17
CA ARG A 9 3.69 8.59 -9.96
C ARG A 9 3.50 9.30 -11.29
N GLU A 10 4.57 9.39 -12.08
CA GLU A 10 4.55 10.03 -13.40
C GLU A 10 3.66 9.26 -14.39
N VAL A 11 3.77 7.93 -14.41
CA VAL A 11 2.99 7.08 -15.31
C VAL A 11 1.50 7.19 -15.01
N VAL A 12 1.11 7.13 -13.74
CA VAL A 12 -0.29 7.23 -13.32
C VAL A 12 -0.89 8.56 -13.73
N GLU A 13 -0.14 9.66 -13.57
CA GLU A 13 -0.59 10.99 -13.96
C GLU A 13 -0.70 11.12 -15.48
N LYS A 14 0.36 10.78 -16.21
CA LYS A 14 0.43 10.89 -17.67
C LYS A 14 -0.61 10.05 -18.40
N GLU A 15 -0.86 8.83 -17.91
CA GLU A 15 -1.80 7.88 -18.51
C GLU A 15 -3.20 7.99 -17.90
N GLU A 16 -3.43 9.00 -17.05
CA GLU A 16 -4.70 9.30 -16.38
C GLU A 16 -5.33 8.07 -15.67
N ILE A 17 -4.49 7.23 -15.07
CA ILE A 17 -4.94 5.99 -14.42
C ILE A 17 -5.72 6.32 -13.15
N LYS A 18 -7.02 6.00 -13.13
CA LYS A 18 -7.92 6.20 -11.99
C LYS A 18 -8.96 5.09 -11.90
N GLY A 19 -9.60 4.94 -10.74
CA GLY A 19 -10.73 4.02 -10.55
C GLY A 19 -10.35 2.53 -10.56
N VAL A 20 -9.12 2.20 -10.16
CA VAL A 20 -8.58 0.83 -10.20
C VAL A 20 -9.23 -0.07 -9.15
N ASP A 21 -9.44 -1.35 -9.46
CA ASP A 21 -10.06 -2.32 -8.52
C ASP A 21 -9.06 -2.93 -7.54
N ARG A 22 -7.78 -3.01 -7.92
CA ARG A 22 -6.72 -3.63 -7.11
C ARG A 22 -5.36 -2.98 -7.35
N ILE A 23 -4.59 -2.79 -6.28
CA ILE A 23 -3.23 -2.23 -6.31
C ILE A 23 -2.28 -3.19 -5.57
N ILE A 24 -1.09 -3.41 -6.12
CA ILE A 24 -0.02 -4.20 -5.51
C ILE A 24 1.18 -3.27 -5.28
N MET A 25 1.57 -3.07 -4.02
CA MET A 25 2.70 -2.24 -3.64
C MET A 25 3.86 -3.12 -3.16
N ASN A 26 4.54 -3.80 -4.09
CA ASN A 26 5.57 -4.81 -3.78
C ASN A 26 6.98 -4.23 -3.53
N LEU A 27 7.09 -2.94 -3.23
CA LEU A 27 8.35 -2.25 -2.93
C LEU A 27 8.47 -1.96 -1.43
N PRO A 28 8.71 -2.96 -0.57
CA PRO A 28 8.51 -2.86 0.87
C PRO A 28 9.38 -1.82 1.58
N LYS A 29 10.55 -1.49 1.04
CA LYS A 29 11.50 -0.57 1.70
C LYS A 29 11.00 0.88 1.73
N THR A 30 10.18 1.27 0.77
CA THR A 30 9.74 2.65 0.56
C THR A 30 8.28 2.70 0.09
N ALA A 31 7.48 1.68 0.44
CA ALA A 31 6.12 1.56 -0.07
C ALA A 31 5.23 2.72 0.40
N ASP A 32 5.46 3.20 1.62
CA ASP A 32 4.77 4.31 2.26
C ASP A 32 4.87 5.62 1.45
N ASN A 33 5.99 5.87 0.76
CA ASN A 33 6.19 7.01 -0.13
C ASN A 33 5.24 7.05 -1.35
N PHE A 34 4.51 5.95 -1.60
CA PHE A 34 3.59 5.81 -2.74
C PHE A 34 2.14 5.55 -2.31
N LEU A 35 1.84 5.60 -1.00
CA LEU A 35 0.47 5.49 -0.53
C LEU A 35 -0.39 6.66 -1.03
N ASP A 36 0.20 7.83 -1.17
CA ASP A 36 -0.46 9.01 -1.74
C ASP A 36 -0.90 8.77 -3.20
N VAL A 37 -0.03 8.17 -4.01
CA VAL A 37 -0.36 7.75 -5.39
C VAL A 37 -1.48 6.72 -5.37
N ALA A 38 -1.38 5.71 -4.50
CA ALA A 38 -2.41 4.67 -4.38
C ALA A 38 -3.78 5.26 -4.02
N PHE A 39 -3.87 6.08 -2.96
CA PHE A 39 -5.12 6.71 -2.55
C PHE A 39 -5.67 7.70 -3.59
N GLY A 40 -4.81 8.35 -4.36
CA GLY A 40 -5.19 9.26 -5.44
C GLY A 40 -5.92 8.56 -6.60
N ILE A 41 -5.62 7.30 -6.88
CA ILE A 41 -6.20 6.55 -8.00
C ILE A 41 -7.31 5.57 -7.59
N CYS A 42 -7.48 5.30 -6.30
CA CYS A 42 -8.47 4.35 -5.81
C CYS A 42 -9.92 4.84 -5.96
N LYS A 43 -10.82 3.87 -6.12
CA LYS A 43 -12.27 4.04 -5.93
C LYS A 43 -12.72 3.30 -4.67
N LYS A 44 -13.99 3.49 -4.29
CA LYS A 44 -14.60 2.66 -3.25
C LYS A 44 -14.56 1.19 -3.67
N GLY A 45 -14.16 0.31 -2.76
CA GLY A 45 -14.00 -1.12 -2.98
C GLY A 45 -12.62 -1.54 -3.49
N THR A 46 -11.73 -0.60 -3.85
CA THR A 46 -10.36 -0.94 -4.27
C THR A 46 -9.62 -1.67 -3.16
N THR A 47 -8.99 -2.80 -3.49
CA THR A 47 -8.13 -3.55 -2.57
C THR A 47 -6.67 -3.19 -2.80
N VAL A 48 -5.93 -2.89 -1.75
CA VAL A 48 -4.51 -2.55 -1.80
C VAL A 48 -3.74 -3.61 -1.01
N HIS A 49 -2.72 -4.18 -1.65
CA HIS A 49 -1.76 -5.10 -1.04
C HIS A 49 -0.49 -4.33 -0.68
N PHE A 50 -0.38 -3.90 0.57
CA PHE A 50 0.73 -3.06 1.04
C PHE A 50 1.82 -3.92 1.66
N TYR A 51 2.94 -4.08 0.94
CA TYR A 51 4.11 -4.74 1.50
C TYR A 51 4.97 -3.73 2.24
N TYR A 52 5.50 -4.13 3.40
CA TYR A 52 6.38 -3.28 4.19
C TYR A 52 7.36 -4.11 5.02
N PHE A 53 8.39 -3.48 5.56
CA PHE A 53 9.25 -4.09 6.57
C PHE A 53 8.89 -3.55 7.95
N LEU A 54 8.61 -4.45 8.88
CA LEU A 54 8.29 -4.11 10.26
C LEU A 54 9.16 -4.93 11.21
N LYS A 55 9.54 -4.34 12.33
CA LYS A 55 10.11 -5.09 13.44
C LYS A 55 9.05 -5.95 14.11
N GLU A 56 9.49 -6.99 14.78
CA GLU A 56 8.63 -7.92 15.52
C GLU A 56 7.69 -7.21 16.51
N GLU A 57 8.23 -6.25 17.26
CA GLU A 57 7.50 -5.42 18.23
C GLU A 57 6.47 -4.47 17.57
N GLU A 58 6.65 -4.18 16.28
CA GLU A 58 5.85 -3.23 15.50
C GLU A 58 4.79 -3.92 14.62
N LEU A 59 4.77 -5.26 14.64
CA LEU A 59 4.01 -6.04 13.69
C LEU A 59 2.56 -5.59 13.65
N PHE A 60 2.14 -5.30 12.42
CA PHE A 60 0.79 -4.95 12.01
C PHE A 60 0.30 -3.58 12.47
N TRP A 61 0.34 -3.26 13.77
CA TRP A 61 -0.18 -1.98 14.27
C TRP A 61 0.52 -0.77 13.64
N LYS A 62 1.84 -0.84 13.43
CA LYS A 62 2.59 0.27 12.83
C LYS A 62 2.24 0.44 11.35
N GLY A 63 2.05 -0.66 10.64
CA GLY A 63 1.62 -0.63 9.24
C GLY A 63 0.19 -0.09 9.10
N GLU A 64 -0.73 -0.51 9.98
CA GLU A 64 -2.08 0.05 10.01
C GLU A 64 -2.09 1.55 10.30
N GLU A 65 -1.24 2.02 11.23
CA GLU A 65 -1.08 3.44 11.56
C GLU A 65 -0.65 4.23 10.32
N ILE A 66 0.41 3.80 9.63
CA ILE A 66 0.90 4.40 8.38
C ILE A 66 -0.22 4.48 7.33
N ILE A 67 -0.99 3.40 7.18
CA ILE A 67 -2.11 3.36 6.22
C ILE A 67 -3.22 4.33 6.62
N LYS A 68 -3.62 4.37 7.91
CA LYS A 68 -4.68 5.26 8.42
C LYS A 68 -4.29 6.73 8.28
N GLU A 69 -3.05 7.08 8.63
CA GLU A 69 -2.53 8.44 8.49
C GLU A 69 -2.58 8.91 7.03
N ASN A 70 -2.11 8.08 6.09
CA ASN A 70 -2.15 8.43 4.67
C ASN A 70 -3.56 8.42 4.09
N ALA A 71 -4.45 7.51 4.54
CA ALA A 71 -5.86 7.54 4.15
C ALA A 71 -6.54 8.86 4.60
N GLY A 72 -6.23 9.32 5.82
CA GLY A 72 -6.75 10.56 6.37
C GLY A 72 -6.38 11.79 5.53
N LYS A 73 -5.13 11.87 5.03
CA LYS A 73 -4.69 12.95 4.13
C LYS A 73 -5.52 13.04 2.84
N PHE A 74 -6.15 11.94 2.43
CA PHE A 74 -6.99 11.85 1.23
C PHE A 74 -8.50 11.79 1.52
N ASN A 75 -8.91 12.06 2.78
CA ASN A 75 -10.30 11.91 3.24
C ASN A 75 -10.90 10.52 2.91
N ARG A 76 -10.07 9.47 2.95
CA ARG A 76 -10.49 8.09 2.72
C ARG A 76 -10.60 7.35 4.05
N ARG A 77 -11.50 6.37 4.08
CA ARG A 77 -11.55 5.35 5.13
C ARG A 77 -11.15 4.02 4.54
N VAL A 78 -10.55 3.18 5.38
CA VAL A 78 -10.08 1.86 4.98
C VAL A 78 -10.65 0.80 5.92
N LYS A 79 -10.80 -0.42 5.40
CA LYS A 79 -11.07 -1.63 6.18
C LYS A 79 -9.92 -2.59 5.96
N PHE A 80 -9.25 -2.98 7.05
CA PHE A 80 -8.23 -4.02 7.03
C PHE A 80 -8.89 -5.38 6.81
N LEU A 81 -8.29 -6.21 5.97
CA LEU A 81 -8.82 -7.50 5.55
C LEU A 81 -8.00 -8.66 6.12
N GLU A 82 -6.70 -8.66 5.84
CA GLU A 82 -5.78 -9.71 6.25
C GLU A 82 -4.38 -9.14 6.40
N GLU A 83 -3.58 -9.72 7.29
CA GLU A 83 -2.19 -9.35 7.49
C GLU A 83 -1.34 -10.61 7.62
N ARG A 84 -0.17 -10.62 6.98
CA ARG A 84 0.70 -11.81 6.97
C ARG A 84 2.17 -11.44 7.03
N LYS A 85 2.96 -12.31 7.67
CA LYS A 85 4.42 -12.36 7.49
C LYS A 85 4.74 -13.08 6.18
N CYS A 86 5.59 -12.48 5.35
CA CYS A 86 5.99 -12.97 4.04
C CYS A 86 7.51 -13.27 3.94
N GLY A 87 8.16 -13.45 5.08
CA GLY A 87 9.59 -13.77 5.19
C GLY A 87 10.32 -12.85 6.17
N GLU A 88 11.47 -13.32 6.65
CA GLU A 88 12.37 -12.57 7.50
C GLU A 88 13.45 -11.88 6.64
N LEU A 89 13.68 -10.59 6.88
CA LEU A 89 14.73 -9.80 6.21
C LEU A 89 16.03 -9.83 7.03
N ALA A 90 15.91 -9.73 8.35
CA ALA A 90 16.98 -9.70 9.34
C ALA A 90 16.40 -10.14 10.69
N PRO A 91 17.24 -10.44 11.72
CA PRO A 91 16.75 -10.82 13.03
C PRO A 91 15.67 -9.85 13.55
N HIS A 92 14.48 -10.39 13.81
CA HIS A 92 13.31 -9.63 14.28
C HIS A 92 12.75 -8.59 13.31
N VAL A 93 13.14 -8.61 12.02
CA VAL A 93 12.64 -7.72 10.98
C VAL A 93 11.99 -8.56 9.89
N TYR A 94 10.68 -8.37 9.70
CA TYR A 94 9.88 -9.17 8.79
C TYR A 94 9.40 -8.35 7.61
N ARG A 95 9.41 -8.97 6.43
CA ARG A 95 8.56 -8.53 5.32
C ARG A 95 7.13 -8.92 5.66
N VAL A 96 6.23 -7.96 5.70
CA VAL A 96 4.79 -8.20 5.90
C VAL A 96 4.01 -7.74 4.68
N VAL A 97 2.79 -8.24 4.56
CA VAL A 97 1.74 -7.68 3.71
C VAL A 97 0.53 -7.35 4.58
N ILE A 98 -0.03 -6.16 4.37
CA ILE A 98 -1.28 -5.71 4.97
C ILE A 98 -2.25 -5.45 3.83
N ASP A 99 -3.30 -6.25 3.76
CA ASP A 99 -4.36 -6.13 2.76
C ASP A 99 -5.49 -5.28 3.33
N PHE A 100 -5.83 -4.20 2.62
CA PHE A 100 -6.93 -3.31 3.02
C PHE A 100 -7.80 -2.90 1.84
N GLN A 101 -9.03 -2.52 2.13
CA GLN A 101 -10.01 -2.06 1.15
C GLN A 101 -10.43 -0.62 1.42
N ILE A 102 -10.57 0.17 0.36
CA ILE A 102 -11.11 1.54 0.41
C ILE A 102 -12.63 1.50 0.61
N LEU A 103 -13.17 2.29 1.54
CA LEU A 103 -14.59 2.35 1.90
C LEU A 103 -15.41 3.44 1.19
#